data_AF-U6RTH5-F1
#
_entry.id   AF-U6RTH5-F1
#
_cell.length_a   1.000
_cell.length_b   1.000
_cell.length_c   1.000
_cell.angle_alpha   90.00
_cell.angle_beta   90.00
_cell.angle_gamma   90.00
#
_symmetry.space_group_name_H-M   'P 1'
#
loop_
_entity.id
_entity.type
_entity.pdbx_description
1 polymer ?
#
loop_
_entity_poly.entity_id
_entity_poly.type
_entity_poly.pdbx_seq_one_letter_code
_entity_poly.pdbx_strand_id
1 'polypeptide(L)'
;MSSTIFDLYYIQKQNAFINEKGRNKYDKLYQKVLSSSILAKLEGMSIHGGQAPGAEDFSMVATSNWSVFFKFDQMTTTMGALIALKVWNEKVNIRYGMADDYKLLRIANAIIISNGNTL
;
A
#
# COMPACT_ATOMS: atom_id res chain seq x y z
N MET A 1 0.81 -5.69 21.33
CA MET A 1 0.63 -4.40 20.62
C MET A 1 -0.86 -4.23 20.36
N SER A 2 -1.44 -3.09 20.76
CA SER A 2 -2.80 -2.75 20.31
C SER A 2 -2.80 -2.67 18.79
N SER A 3 -3.73 -3.35 18.11
CA SER A 3 -3.85 -3.21 16.66
C SER A 3 -4.37 -1.81 16.34
N THR A 4 -3.64 -1.08 15.49
CA THR A 4 -4.05 0.25 15.05
C THR A 4 -5.28 0.17 14.15
N ILE A 5 -6.02 1.26 14.00
CA ILE A 5 -7.18 1.34 13.11
C ILE A 5 -6.75 1.04 11.67
N PHE A 6 -5.60 1.58 11.25
CA PHE A 6 -5.02 1.28 9.95
C PHE A 6 -4.68 -0.21 9.78
N ASP A 7 -4.09 -0.86 10.79
CA ASP A 7 -3.76 -2.29 10.70
C ASP A 7 -5.00 -3.16 10.56
N LEU A 8 -6.06 -2.88 11.34
CA LEU A 8 -7.33 -3.60 11.24
C LEU A 8 -7.97 -3.42 9.87
N TYR A 9 -7.95 -2.19 9.35
CA TYR A 9 -8.45 -1.87 8.01
C TYR A 9 -7.64 -2.59 6.92
N TYR A 10 -6.31 -2.59 7.02
CA TYR A 10 -5.44 -3.31 6.09
C TYR A 10 -5.74 -4.81 6.09
N ILE A 11 -5.86 -5.43 7.26
CA ILE A 11 -6.15 -6.88 7.40
C ILE A 11 -7.50 -7.22 6.77
N GLN A 12 -8.52 -6.38 6.96
CA GLN A 12 -9.82 -6.57 6.33
C GLN A 12 -9.70 -6.61 4.80
N LYS A 13 -8.96 -5.66 4.20
CA LYS A 13 -8.77 -5.56 2.75
C LYS A 13 -7.87 -6.67 2.20
N GLN A 14 -6.86 -7.06 2.96
CA GLN A 14 -6.01 -8.22 2.67
C GLN A 14 -6.84 -9.50 2.60
N ASN A 15 -7.72 -9.75 3.58
CA ASN A 15 -8.56 -10.94 3.61
C ASN A 15 -9.55 -10.95 2.44
N ALA A 16 -10.18 -9.82 2.12
CA ALA A 16 -11.03 -9.69 0.93
C ALA A 16 -10.25 -10.02 -0.36
N PHE A 17 -9.03 -9.51 -0.50
CA PHE A 17 -8.17 -9.82 -1.63
C PHE A 17 -7.80 -11.30 -1.73
N ILE A 18 -7.41 -11.91 -0.62
CA ILE A 18 -7.01 -13.33 -0.56
C ILE A 18 -8.19 -14.25 -0.89
N ASN A 19 -9.39 -13.92 -0.42
CA ASN A 19 -10.59 -14.71 -0.69
C ASN A 19 -10.94 -14.72 -2.18
N GLU A 20 -10.78 -13.60 -2.87
CA GLU A 20 -11.14 -13.46 -4.29
C GLU A 20 -10.02 -13.93 -5.24
N LYS A 21 -8.77 -13.56 -4.94
CA LYS A 21 -7.63 -13.73 -5.87
C LYS A 21 -6.67 -14.84 -5.45
N GLY A 22 -6.83 -15.37 -4.23
CA GLY A 22 -6.01 -16.42 -3.66
C GLY A 22 -4.72 -15.93 -2.99
N ARG A 23 -4.31 -16.66 -1.94
CA ARG A 23 -3.12 -16.36 -1.13
C ARG A 23 -1.83 -16.28 -1.96
N ASN A 24 -1.65 -17.20 -2.90
CA ASN A 24 -0.46 -17.23 -3.77
C ASN A 24 -0.31 -15.94 -4.59
N LYS A 25 -1.42 -15.33 -5.03
CA LYS A 25 -1.38 -14.07 -5.78
C LYS A 25 -1.04 -12.91 -4.85
N TYR A 26 -1.58 -12.90 -3.64
CA TYR A 26 -1.22 -11.94 -2.60
C TYR A 26 0.28 -12.00 -2.25
N ASP A 27 0.83 -13.18 -1.98
CA ASP A 27 2.23 -13.31 -1.58
C ASP A 27 3.18 -12.85 -2.68
N LYS A 28 2.88 -13.19 -3.96
CA LYS A 28 3.64 -12.68 -5.12
C LYS A 28 3.56 -11.17 -5.24
N LEU A 29 2.37 -10.60 -5.03
CA LEU A 29 2.17 -9.15 -5.05
C LEU A 29 2.98 -8.46 -3.95
N TYR A 30 2.93 -9.01 -2.74
CA TYR A 30 3.66 -8.49 -1.59
C TYR A 30 5.17 -8.46 -1.85
N GLN A 31 5.74 -9.57 -2.34
CA GLN A 31 7.17 -9.64 -2.67
C GLN A 31 7.56 -8.63 -3.75
N LYS A 32 6.72 -8.43 -4.77
CA LYS A 32 6.97 -7.43 -5.82
C LYS A 32 6.97 -6.00 -5.30
N VAL A 33 6.03 -5.66 -4.41
CA VAL A 33 6.00 -4.33 -3.77
C VAL A 33 7.24 -4.14 -2.92
N LEU A 34 7.59 -5.14 -2.11
CA LEU A 34 8.74 -5.09 -1.20
C LEU A 34 10.06 -4.88 -1.94
N SER A 35 10.21 -5.46 -3.14
CA SER A 35 11.39 -5.29 -4.00
C SER A 35 11.34 -4.08 -4.94
N SER A 36 10.32 -3.21 -4.84
CA SER A 36 10.15 -2.07 -5.75
C SER A 36 11.18 -0.98 -5.49
N SER A 37 11.99 -0.65 -6.51
CA SER A 37 12.90 0.50 -6.46
C SER A 37 12.17 1.83 -6.36
N ILE A 38 10.90 1.89 -6.80
CA ILE A 38 10.06 3.09 -6.72
C ILE A 38 9.57 3.29 -5.29
N LEU A 39 9.22 2.20 -4.57
CA LEU A 39 8.94 2.29 -3.14
C LEU A 39 10.18 2.75 -2.37
N ALA A 40 11.36 2.19 -2.66
CA ALA A 40 12.61 2.61 -2.02
C ALA A 40 12.92 4.12 -2.26
N LYS A 41 12.67 4.61 -3.48
CA LYS A 41 12.81 6.04 -3.79
C LYS A 41 11.79 6.87 -3.01
N LEU A 42 10.55 6.42 -2.92
CA LEU A 42 9.48 7.09 -2.17
C LEU A 42 9.80 7.18 -0.66
N GLU A 43 10.32 6.09 -0.09
CA GLU A 43 10.83 6.05 1.28
C GLU A 43 11.92 7.12 1.50
N GLY A 44 12.90 7.20 0.59
CA GLY A 44 13.97 8.20 0.66
C GLY A 44 13.47 9.65 0.53
N MET A 45 12.55 9.92 -0.40
CA MET A 45 11.94 11.24 -0.56
C MET A 45 11.14 11.65 0.68
N SER A 46 10.38 10.71 1.26
CA SER A 46 9.62 10.92 2.49
C SER A 46 10.54 11.27 3.67
N ILE A 47 11.63 10.52 3.86
CA ILE A 47 12.64 10.78 4.89
C ILE A 47 13.26 12.16 4.71
N HIS A 48 13.71 12.49 3.50
CA HIS A 48 14.36 13.77 3.24
C HIS A 48 13.41 14.97 3.39
N GLY A 49 12.17 14.84 2.92
CA GLY A 49 11.16 15.89 2.98
C GLY A 49 10.45 16.03 4.32
N GLY A 50 10.55 15.04 5.21
CA GLY A 50 9.83 15.04 6.49
C GLY A 50 8.31 14.91 6.33
N GLN A 51 7.83 14.38 5.20
CA GLN A 51 6.41 14.33 4.86
C GLN A 51 5.98 12.93 4.44
N ALA A 52 4.75 12.59 4.81
CA ALA A 52 4.11 11.34 4.41
C ALA A 52 3.69 11.42 2.93
N PRO A 53 3.94 10.35 2.13
CA PRO A 53 3.45 10.26 0.76
C PRO A 53 1.91 10.28 0.67
N GLY A 54 1.41 10.68 -0.49
CA GLY A 54 -0.01 10.65 -0.82
C GLY A 54 -0.48 9.31 -1.39
N ALA A 55 -1.79 9.17 -1.55
CA ALA A 55 -2.40 7.97 -2.14
C ALA A 55 -1.92 7.70 -3.59
N GLU A 56 -1.75 8.76 -4.38
CA GLU A 56 -1.26 8.65 -5.76
C GLU A 56 0.16 8.09 -5.84
N ASP A 57 1.04 8.47 -4.91
CA ASP A 57 2.41 7.93 -4.84
C ASP A 57 2.41 6.41 -4.63
N PHE A 58 1.55 5.92 -3.74
CA PHE A 58 1.41 4.49 -3.50
C PHE A 58 0.75 3.75 -4.67
N SER A 59 -0.22 4.36 -5.35
CA SER A 59 -0.79 3.82 -6.59
C SER A 59 0.24 3.78 -7.72
N MET A 60 1.18 4.73 -7.77
CA MET A 60 2.30 4.69 -8.71
C MET A 60 3.22 3.51 -8.42
N VAL A 61 3.55 3.23 -7.16
CA VAL A 61 4.32 2.02 -6.77
C VAL A 61 3.63 0.75 -7.27
N ALA A 62 2.30 0.69 -7.22
CA ALA A 62 1.53 -0.47 -7.65
C ALA A 62 1.41 -0.62 -9.18
N THR A 63 1.48 0.47 -9.94
CA THR A 63 1.30 0.45 -11.40
C THR A 63 2.62 0.39 -12.17
N SER A 64 3.73 0.66 -11.51
CA SER A 64 5.06 0.70 -12.09
C SER A 64 5.75 -0.66 -12.02
N ASN A 65 6.12 -1.20 -13.19
CA ASN A 65 6.88 -2.45 -13.36
C ASN A 65 6.21 -3.79 -13.03
N TRP A 66 4.88 -3.88 -13.03
CA TRP A 66 4.22 -5.17 -12.97
C TRP A 66 3.81 -5.64 -14.36
N SER A 67 4.23 -6.86 -14.71
CA SER A 67 3.83 -7.59 -15.93
C SER A 67 2.37 -7.33 -16.30
N VAL A 68 2.05 -7.32 -17.60
CA VAL A 68 0.70 -7.09 -18.17
C VAL A 68 -0.43 -7.75 -17.37
N PHE A 69 -0.20 -8.92 -16.77
CA PHE A 69 -1.08 -9.63 -15.82
C PHE A 69 -1.63 -8.84 -14.63
N PHE A 70 -0.97 -7.75 -14.20
CA PHE A 70 -1.37 -6.94 -13.05
C PHE A 70 -1.93 -5.57 -13.42
N LYS A 71 -1.60 -5.06 -14.61
CA LYS A 71 -1.94 -3.69 -15.04
C LYS A 71 -3.44 -3.43 -15.24
N PHE A 72 -4.26 -4.47 -15.36
CA PHE A 72 -5.69 -4.34 -15.69
C PHE A 72 -6.65 -4.78 -14.57
N ASP A 73 -6.13 -5.25 -13.43
CA ASP A 73 -6.98 -5.68 -12.30
C ASP A 73 -6.94 -4.61 -11.20
N GLN A 74 -7.96 -3.75 -11.17
CA GLN A 74 -8.11 -2.65 -10.19
C GLN A 74 -7.96 -3.15 -8.75
N MET A 75 -8.48 -4.34 -8.45
CA MET A 75 -8.37 -4.97 -7.14
C MET A 75 -6.91 -5.29 -6.77
N THR A 76 -6.11 -5.78 -7.72
CA THR A 76 -4.67 -6.00 -7.50
C THR A 76 -3.91 -4.68 -7.41
N THR A 77 -4.22 -3.68 -8.24
CA THR A 77 -3.60 -2.34 -8.12
C THR A 77 -3.87 -1.73 -6.75
N THR A 78 -5.12 -1.81 -6.27
CA THR A 78 -5.54 -1.30 -4.96
C THR A 78 -4.80 -2.03 -3.84
N MET A 79 -4.78 -3.36 -3.85
CA MET A 79 -4.07 -4.12 -2.82
C MET A 79 -2.56 -3.86 -2.87
N GLY A 80 -1.99 -3.70 -4.07
CA GLY A 80 -0.59 -3.34 -4.28
C GLY A 80 -0.24 -2.01 -3.62
N ALA A 81 -1.07 -0.99 -3.80
CA ALA A 81 -0.89 0.32 -3.18
C ALA A 81 -1.05 0.27 -1.66
N LEU A 82 -2.03 -0.50 -1.15
CA LEU A 82 -2.20 -0.73 0.28
C LEU A 82 -0.99 -1.46 0.90
N ILE A 83 -0.41 -2.46 0.21
CA ILE A 83 0.84 -3.10 0.64
C ILE A 83 1.97 -2.07 0.71
N ALA A 84 2.09 -1.21 -0.30
CA ALA A 84 3.14 -0.19 -0.33
C ALA A 84 3.01 0.78 0.85
N LEU A 85 1.79 1.23 1.17
CA LEU A 85 1.50 2.05 2.34
C LEU A 85 1.87 1.34 3.65
N LYS A 86 1.52 0.06 3.80
CA LYS A 86 1.88 -0.73 5.00
C LYS A 86 3.39 -0.87 5.16
N VAL A 87 4.10 -1.22 4.10
CA VAL A 87 5.56 -1.39 4.13
C VAL A 87 6.25 -0.06 4.44
N TRP A 88 5.81 1.04 3.83
CA TRP A 88 6.31 2.39 4.14
C TRP A 88 6.04 2.75 5.60
N ASN A 89 4.85 2.46 6.12
CA ASN A 89 4.52 2.71 7.52
C ASN A 89 5.50 2.00 8.47
N GLU A 90 5.73 0.71 8.23
CA GLU A 90 6.58 -0.16 9.05
C GLU A 90 8.06 0.26 9.01
N LYS A 91 8.58 0.62 7.83
CA LYS A 91 10.00 0.96 7.64
C LYS A 91 10.34 2.40 7.98
N VAL A 92 9.45 3.33 7.65
CA VAL A 92 9.71 4.77 7.71
C VAL A 92 8.83 5.41 8.77
N ASN A 93 7.51 5.36 8.61
CA ASN A 93 6.61 6.19 9.40
C ASN A 93 6.69 5.92 10.91
N ILE A 94 6.79 4.66 11.34
CA ILE A 94 6.93 4.32 12.77
C ILE A 94 8.18 4.97 13.39
N ARG A 95 9.25 5.17 12.62
CA ARG A 95 10.49 5.80 13.09
C ARG A 95 10.43 7.33 13.09
N TYR A 96 9.78 7.91 12.07
CA TYR A 96 9.83 9.36 11.84
C TYR A 96 8.52 10.11 12.21
N GLY A 97 7.44 9.40 12.50
CA GLY A 97 6.18 9.99 12.98
C GLY A 97 5.47 10.93 11.99
N MET A 98 5.59 10.69 10.67
CA MET A 98 5.08 11.60 9.63
C MET A 98 3.57 11.54 9.41
N ALA A 99 2.96 10.42 9.79
CA ALA A 99 1.53 10.18 9.76
C ALA A 99 1.09 9.42 11.01
N ASP A 100 0.04 9.91 11.66
CA ASP A 100 -0.65 9.16 12.70
C ASP A 100 -1.59 8.11 12.06
N ASP A 101 -2.18 7.28 12.91
CA ASP A 101 -3.08 6.19 12.51
C ASP A 101 -4.29 6.68 11.68
N TYR A 102 -4.82 7.87 12.02
CA TYR A 102 -5.92 8.47 11.29
C TYR A 102 -5.51 8.94 9.89
N LYS A 103 -4.33 9.55 9.76
CA LYS A 103 -3.78 9.96 8.47
C LYS A 103 -3.45 8.75 7.59
N LEU A 104 -2.94 7.66 8.17
CA LEU A 104 -2.75 6.39 7.45
C LEU A 104 -4.08 5.84 6.92
N LEU A 105 -5.13 5.81 7.75
CA LEU A 105 -6.47 5.40 7.31
C LEU A 105 -7.02 6.29 6.20
N ARG A 106 -6.79 7.61 6.25
CA ARG A 106 -7.21 8.54 5.19
C ARG A 106 -6.51 8.26 3.87
N ILE A 107 -5.20 8.01 3.91
CA ILE A 107 -4.44 7.63 2.70
C ILE A 107 -4.96 6.31 2.14
N ALA A 108 -5.19 5.32 3.01
CA ALA A 108 -5.72 4.01 2.60
C ALA A 108 -7.10 4.13 1.92
N ASN A 109 -8.02 4.91 2.49
CA ASN A 109 -9.32 5.15 1.86
C ASN A 109 -9.20 5.89 0.52
N ALA A 110 -8.30 6.88 0.43
CA ALA A 110 -8.06 7.60 -0.81
C ALA A 110 -7.54 6.67 -1.93
N ILE A 111 -6.69 5.69 -1.59
CA ILE A 111 -6.24 4.65 -2.54
C ILE A 111 -7.42 3.82 -3.07
N ILE A 112 -8.37 3.44 -2.20
CA ILE A 112 -9.55 2.66 -2.61
C ILE A 112 -10.46 3.48 -3.53
N ILE A 113 -10.71 4.73 -3.16
CA ILE A 113 -11.56 5.64 -3.95
C ILE A 113 -10.93 5.90 -5.32
N SER A 114 -9.63 6.18 -5.38
CA SER A 114 -8.95 6.48 -6.65
C SER A 114 -8.94 5.29 -7.62
N ASN A 115 -8.98 4.07 -7.10
CA ASN A 115 -8.92 2.84 -7.90
C ASN A 115 -10.30 2.20 -8.16
N GLY A 116 -11.41 2.88 -7.82
CA GLY A 116 -12.76 2.46 -8.19
C GLY A 116 -13.50 1.58 -7.16
N ASN A 117 -13.14 1.66 -5.87
CA ASN A 117 -13.83 0.97 -4.76
C ASN A 117 -13.89 -0.57 -4.87
N THR A 118 -12.80 -1.21 -5.27
CA THR A 118 -12.80 -2.66 -5.59
C THR A 118 -12.36 -3.61 -4.46
N LEU A 119 -12.36 -3.19 -3.20
CA LEU A 119 -11.98 -3.99 -2.00
C LEU A 119 -12.84 -3.65 -0.80
#